data_AF-A0A2K8P8E0-F1
#
_entry.id   AF-A0A2K8P8E0-F1
#
_cell.length_a   1.000
_cell.length_b   1.000
_cell.length_c   1.000
_cell.angle_alpha   90.00
_cell.angle_beta   90.00
_cell.angle_gamma   90.00
#
_symmetry.space_group_name_H-M   'P 1'
#
loop_
_entity.id
_entity.type
_entity.pdbx_description
1 polymer ?
#
loop_
_entity_poly.entity_id
_entity_poly.type
_entity_poly.pdbx_seq_one_letter_code
_entity_poly.pdbx_strand_id
1 'polypeptide(L)'
;MSTADDDRIALDLLDAHLEDLWRAAVELQRGNRAVVPEAPRELGGAAADGAATELLRWGYGELAGIPRSPADVFARSVGSTLMEVRRRRSPWNAAALRLLEDPYVFLATGPRRHKDWAEDVLALMHREVPDPRGWLRIDGDRADHARYAVPAYPFEPPPAAEFQDRLHELEPAGAVTALAVMAEEWNEGRPVRNRPERDALLADARFLLDRYGPDARFWTNAQDAAADPARDFVQAGLEGTRVYGFITGEYTNGLDLFDELGLIAVSDEEVGVFWSFGAY
;
A
#
# COMPACT_ATOMS: atom_id res chain seq x y z
N MET A 1 29.51 -0.22 5.12
CA MET A 1 28.13 0.32 5.19
C MET A 1 28.22 1.77 5.58
N SER A 2 27.43 2.63 4.94
CA SER A 2 27.36 4.05 5.31
C SER A 2 26.40 4.23 6.48
N THR A 3 26.53 5.31 7.26
CA THR A 3 25.61 5.64 8.36
C THR A 3 24.15 5.72 7.89
N ALA A 4 23.92 6.09 6.62
CA ALA A 4 22.59 6.13 6.02
C ALA A 4 22.01 4.73 5.77
N ASP A 5 22.85 3.74 5.45
CA ASP A 5 22.41 2.34 5.34
C ASP A 5 22.04 1.77 6.71
N ASP A 6 22.82 2.10 7.73
CA ASP A 6 22.58 1.65 9.12
C ASP A 6 21.26 2.23 9.66
N ASP A 7 21.02 3.53 9.44
CA ASP A 7 19.79 4.21 9.82
C ASP A 7 18.56 3.63 9.08
N ARG A 8 18.70 3.29 7.79
CA ARG A 8 17.64 2.63 7.03
C ARG A 8 17.30 1.26 7.60
N ILE A 9 18.33 0.44 7.87
CA ILE A 9 18.16 -0.89 8.47
C ILE A 9 17.48 -0.78 9.84
N ALA A 10 17.88 0.18 10.67
CA ALA A 10 17.26 0.41 11.96
C ALA A 10 15.78 0.82 11.84
N LEU A 11 15.44 1.69 10.87
CA LEU A 11 14.05 2.07 10.60
C LEU A 11 13.22 0.89 10.08
N ASP A 12 13.80 0.02 9.26
CA ASP A 12 13.15 -1.21 8.79
C ASP A 12 12.86 -2.17 9.96
N LEU A 13 13.81 -2.32 10.88
CA LEU A 13 13.63 -3.14 12.08
C LEU A 13 12.57 -2.56 13.03
N LEU A 14 12.53 -1.25 13.21
CA LEU A 14 11.51 -0.58 14.02
C LEU A 14 10.11 -0.75 13.40
N ASP A 15 9.97 -0.54 12.09
CA ASP A 15 8.71 -0.72 11.37
C ASP A 15 8.20 -2.17 11.50
N ALA A 16 9.07 -3.15 11.21
CA ALA A 16 8.74 -4.56 11.33
C ALA A 16 8.32 -4.94 12.76
N HIS A 17 9.04 -4.45 13.76
CA HIS A 17 8.69 -4.70 15.17
C HIS A 17 7.34 -4.10 15.55
N LEU A 18 7.08 -2.85 15.17
CA LEU A 18 5.78 -2.20 15.41
C LEU A 18 4.64 -2.91 14.68
N GLU A 19 4.88 -3.43 13.48
CA GLU A 19 3.89 -4.21 12.72
C GLU A 19 3.56 -5.54 13.41
N ASP A 20 4.57 -6.30 13.84
CA ASP A 20 4.37 -7.55 14.59
C ASP A 20 3.67 -7.29 15.93
N LEU A 21 4.02 -6.19 16.59
CA LEU A 21 3.39 -5.76 17.82
C LEU A 21 1.92 -5.39 17.61
N TRP A 22 1.60 -4.68 16.52
CA TRP A 22 0.24 -4.30 16.17
C TRP A 22 -0.62 -5.52 15.87
N ARG A 23 -0.10 -6.50 15.12
CA ARG A 23 -0.78 -7.78 14.87
C ARG A 23 -1.10 -8.53 16.16
N ALA A 24 -0.13 -8.66 17.07
CA ALA A 24 -0.36 -9.27 18.36
C ALA A 24 -1.41 -8.51 19.19
N ALA A 25 -1.40 -7.18 19.14
CA ALA A 25 -2.36 -6.33 19.85
C ALA A 25 -3.79 -6.48 19.30
N VAL A 26 -3.97 -6.55 17.98
CA VAL A 26 -5.26 -6.79 17.33
C VAL A 26 -5.84 -8.15 17.74
N GLU A 27 -5.00 -9.20 17.79
CA GLU A 27 -5.43 -10.51 18.24
C GLU A 27 -5.86 -10.51 19.72
N LEU A 28 -5.11 -9.82 20.60
CA LEU A 28 -5.52 -9.64 21.99
C LEU A 28 -6.83 -8.86 22.13
N GLN A 29 -7.02 -7.82 21.31
CA GLN A 29 -8.26 -7.04 21.29
C GLN A 29 -9.47 -7.90 20.88
N ARG A 30 -9.29 -8.86 19.96
CA ARG A 30 -10.29 -9.86 19.57
C ARG A 30 -10.54 -10.92 20.65
N GLY A 31 -9.78 -10.92 21.75
CA GLY A 31 -9.86 -11.90 22.83
C GLY A 31 -9.05 -13.18 22.57
N ASN A 32 -8.24 -13.21 21.50
CA ASN A 32 -7.39 -14.34 21.18
C ASN A 32 -6.11 -14.32 22.02
N ARG A 33 -5.48 -15.49 22.17
CA ARG A 33 -4.14 -15.57 22.77
C ARG A 33 -3.10 -15.19 21.72
N ALA A 34 -2.32 -14.15 21.99
CA ALA A 34 -1.18 -13.77 21.16
C ALA A 34 0.09 -13.63 22.00
N VAL A 35 1.23 -13.98 21.39
CA VAL A 35 2.54 -13.70 21.96
C VAL A 35 2.93 -12.29 21.58
N VAL A 36 3.11 -11.43 22.57
CA VAL A 36 3.52 -10.05 22.36
C VAL A 36 5.05 -10.02 22.23
N PRO A 37 5.61 -9.56 21.09
CA PRO A 37 7.06 -9.51 20.93
C PRO A 37 7.70 -8.56 21.96
N GLU A 38 8.85 -8.97 22.51
CA GLU A 38 9.67 -8.09 23.34
C GLU A 38 10.27 -6.98 22.47
N ALA A 39 10.47 -5.80 23.07
CA ALA A 39 11.17 -4.71 22.40
C ALA A 39 12.59 -5.17 22.01
N PRO A 40 13.09 -4.82 20.80
CA PRO A 40 14.46 -5.09 20.42
C PRO A 40 15.43 -4.51 21.46
N ARG A 41 16.43 -5.30 21.88
CA ARG A 41 17.39 -4.89 22.94
C ARG A 41 18.47 -3.90 22.46
N GLU A 42 18.46 -3.51 21.19
CA GLU A 42 19.42 -2.58 20.57
C GLU A 42 18.64 -1.42 19.95
N LEU A 43 18.99 -0.14 20.14
CA LEU A 43 20.27 0.50 19.82
C LEU A 43 20.72 1.50 20.89
N GLY A 44 21.62 1.08 21.77
CA GLY A 44 22.47 1.99 22.53
C GLY A 44 23.59 2.53 21.64
N GLY A 45 23.31 3.51 20.78
CA GLY A 45 24.39 4.18 20.04
C GLY A 45 24.01 4.77 18.67
N ALA A 46 23.10 5.75 18.63
CA ALA A 46 23.03 6.67 17.48
C ALA A 46 23.44 8.06 17.96
N ALA A 47 24.74 8.36 17.83
CA ALA A 47 25.35 9.66 18.12
C ALA A 47 25.43 10.56 16.86
N ALA A 48 24.55 10.33 15.89
CA ALA A 48 24.50 11.10 14.65
C ALA A 48 23.29 12.05 14.65
N ASP A 49 23.50 13.26 14.13
CA ASP A 49 22.43 14.23 13.86
C ASP A 49 21.84 13.93 12.47
N GLY A 50 20.52 13.77 12.40
CA GLY A 50 19.82 13.49 11.14
C GLY A 50 18.35 13.08 11.34
N ALA A 51 17.51 13.35 10.35
CA ALA A 51 16.06 13.09 10.42
C ALA A 51 15.72 11.61 10.69
N ALA A 52 16.50 10.67 10.16
CA ALA A 52 16.31 9.24 10.39
C ALA A 52 16.61 8.85 11.85
N THR A 53 17.72 9.34 12.41
CA THR A 53 18.07 9.13 13.83
C THR A 53 17.06 9.80 14.78
N GLU A 54 16.56 11.00 14.46
CA GLU A 54 15.49 11.64 15.23
C GLU A 54 14.19 10.82 15.21
N LEU A 55 13.82 10.28 14.04
CA LEU A 55 12.66 9.43 13.90
C LEU A 55 12.80 8.13 14.70
N LEU A 56 13.98 7.49 14.67
CA LEU A 56 14.27 6.31 15.50
C LEU A 56 14.12 6.63 16.99
N ARG A 57 14.73 7.74 17.45
CA ARG A 57 14.66 8.16 18.86
C ARG A 57 13.22 8.40 19.30
N TRP A 58 12.45 9.11 18.48
CA TRP A 58 11.03 9.34 18.75
C TRP A 58 10.25 8.02 18.78
N GLY A 59 10.39 7.16 17.76
CA GLY A 59 9.64 5.91 17.65
C GLY A 59 9.92 4.92 18.79
N TYR A 60 11.18 4.76 19.22
CA TYR A 60 11.51 3.97 20.41
C TYR A 60 10.99 4.60 21.71
N GLY A 61 11.01 5.93 21.81
CA GLY A 61 10.44 6.67 22.94
C GLY A 61 8.93 6.43 23.07
N GLU A 62 8.19 6.53 21.97
CA GLU A 62 6.77 6.20 21.93
C GLU A 62 6.53 4.73 22.30
N LEU A 63 7.26 3.80 21.68
CA LEU A 63 7.15 2.37 21.94
C LEU A 63 7.32 2.03 23.44
N ALA A 64 8.26 2.67 24.12
CA ALA A 64 8.48 2.50 25.55
C ALA A 64 7.31 3.02 26.42
N GLY A 65 6.56 4.02 25.92
CA GLY A 65 5.41 4.62 26.60
C GLY A 65 4.08 3.91 26.33
N ILE A 66 4.01 2.98 25.38
CA ILE A 66 2.76 2.31 25.00
C ILE A 66 2.23 1.43 26.16
N PRO A 67 0.99 1.67 26.64
CA PRO A 67 0.38 0.82 27.66
C PRO A 67 0.07 -0.57 27.09
N ARG A 68 0.36 -1.63 27.85
CA ARG A 68 0.06 -3.03 27.47
C ARG A 68 -1.37 -3.48 27.80
N SER A 69 -2.12 -2.64 28.50
CA SER A 69 -3.50 -2.89 28.92
C SER A 69 -4.23 -1.56 29.12
N PRO A 70 -5.55 -1.48 28.84
CA PRO A 70 -6.38 -2.54 28.25
C PRO A 70 -6.04 -2.81 26.78
N ALA A 71 -6.44 -3.97 26.26
CA ALA A 71 -6.00 -4.47 24.94
C ALA A 71 -6.41 -3.55 23.77
N ASP A 72 -7.57 -2.88 23.86
CA ASP A 72 -8.03 -1.91 22.88
C ASP A 72 -7.17 -0.63 22.85
N VAL A 73 -6.74 -0.15 24.02
CA VAL A 73 -5.82 0.99 24.13
C VAL A 73 -4.45 0.59 23.60
N PHE A 74 -3.97 -0.62 23.93
CA PHE A 74 -2.71 -1.15 23.41
C PHE A 74 -2.71 -1.21 21.88
N ALA A 75 -3.74 -1.83 21.28
CA ALA A 75 -3.86 -1.95 19.81
C ALA A 75 -3.92 -0.59 19.11
N ARG A 76 -4.73 0.35 19.63
CA ARG A 76 -4.80 1.72 19.10
C ARG A 76 -3.45 2.44 19.20
N SER A 77 -2.80 2.40 20.36
CA SER A 77 -1.51 3.07 20.57
C SER A 77 -0.43 2.53 19.63
N VAL A 78 -0.30 1.20 19.51
CA VAL A 78 0.70 0.62 18.58
C VAL A 78 0.39 0.97 17.13
N GLY A 79 -0.89 0.86 16.73
CA GLY A 79 -1.32 1.22 15.38
C GLY A 79 -1.02 2.69 15.04
N SER A 80 -1.35 3.62 15.95
CA SER A 80 -1.03 5.05 15.77
C SER A 80 0.47 5.31 15.68
N THR A 81 1.28 4.68 16.54
CA THR A 81 2.74 4.82 16.48
C THR A 81 3.31 4.26 15.18
N LEU A 82 2.87 3.09 14.73
CA LEU A 82 3.28 2.48 13.46
C LEU A 82 2.96 3.41 12.28
N MET A 83 1.73 3.92 12.20
CA MET A 83 1.31 4.82 11.13
C MET A 83 2.12 6.11 11.13
N GLU A 84 2.40 6.67 12.30
CA GLU A 84 3.16 7.92 12.42
C GLU A 84 4.66 7.73 12.11
N VAL A 85 5.27 6.60 12.49
CA VAL A 85 6.62 6.22 12.03
C VAL A 85 6.65 6.17 10.50
N ARG A 86 5.69 5.46 9.89
CA ARG A 86 5.58 5.34 8.43
C ARG A 86 5.39 6.70 7.77
N ARG A 87 4.50 7.54 8.29
CA ARG A 87 4.21 8.89 7.79
C ARG A 87 5.45 9.79 7.81
N ARG A 88 6.22 9.78 8.90
CA ARG A 88 7.42 10.61 9.06
C ARG A 88 8.64 10.12 8.30
N ARG A 89 8.67 8.83 7.93
CA ARG A 89 9.81 8.22 7.22
C ARG A 89 10.06 8.83 5.85
N SER A 90 9.01 9.25 5.13
CA SER A 90 9.15 9.87 3.82
C SER A 90 7.89 10.68 3.46
N PRO A 91 8.02 11.82 2.74
CA PRO A 91 6.86 12.54 2.22
C PRO A 91 5.99 11.67 1.30
N TRP A 92 6.58 10.71 0.57
CA TRP A 92 5.83 9.74 -0.23
C TRP A 92 4.90 8.87 0.63
N ASN A 93 5.39 8.38 1.77
CA ASN A 93 4.56 7.61 2.71
C ASN A 93 3.42 8.46 3.25
N ALA A 94 3.70 9.73 3.57
CA ALA A 94 2.68 10.63 4.07
C ALA A 94 1.56 10.87 3.05
N ALA A 95 1.89 11.03 1.77
CA ALA A 95 0.90 11.15 0.70
C ALA A 95 0.11 9.84 0.48
N ALA A 96 0.80 8.69 0.49
CA ALA A 96 0.14 7.38 0.35
C ALA A 96 -0.86 7.14 1.48
N LEU A 97 -0.48 7.42 2.73
CA LEU A 97 -1.38 7.26 3.87
C LEU A 97 -2.57 8.21 3.81
N ARG A 98 -2.36 9.50 3.49
CA ARG A 98 -3.49 10.45 3.33
C ARG A 98 -4.48 10.04 2.24
N LEU A 99 -4.01 9.34 1.21
CA LEU A 99 -4.81 8.94 0.07
C LEU A 99 -5.50 7.57 0.26
N LEU A 100 -4.80 6.63 0.89
CA LEU A 100 -5.09 5.19 0.78
C LEU A 100 -5.08 4.44 2.12
N GLU A 101 -4.99 5.10 3.28
CA GLU A 101 -4.95 4.39 4.58
C GLU A 101 -6.27 3.76 5.01
N ASP A 102 -7.39 4.37 4.63
CA ASP A 102 -8.75 3.94 5.02
C ASP A 102 -9.36 2.88 4.06
N PRO A 103 -9.35 3.05 2.71
CA PRO A 103 -10.02 2.12 1.82
C PRO A 103 -9.32 0.75 1.74
N TYR A 104 -10.06 -0.28 1.35
CA TYR A 104 -9.48 -1.61 1.13
C TYR A 104 -8.64 -1.61 -0.15
N VAL A 105 -7.33 -1.47 0.02
CA VAL A 105 -6.37 -1.29 -1.07
C VAL A 105 -5.10 -2.11 -0.90
N PHE A 106 -4.45 -2.35 -2.04
CA PHE A 106 -3.10 -2.84 -2.15
C PHE A 106 -2.21 -1.76 -2.77
N LEU A 107 -1.13 -1.40 -2.07
CA LEU A 107 -0.05 -0.55 -2.54
C LEU A 107 1.27 -1.30 -2.32
N ALA A 108 2.00 -1.55 -3.40
CA ALA A 108 3.37 -2.02 -3.30
C ALA A 108 4.23 -1.48 -4.44
N THR A 109 5.54 -1.44 -4.19
CA THR A 109 6.56 -1.19 -5.22
C THR A 109 7.56 -2.33 -5.22
N GLY A 110 8.01 -2.70 -6.41
CA GLY A 110 8.99 -3.75 -6.64
C GLY A 110 10.05 -3.29 -7.65
N PRO A 111 11.17 -4.03 -7.76
CA PRO A 111 12.21 -3.74 -8.73
C PRO A 111 11.77 -4.12 -10.15
N ARG A 112 12.25 -3.37 -11.14
CA ARG A 112 12.16 -3.73 -12.55
C ARG A 112 13.32 -4.65 -12.92
N ARG A 113 13.05 -5.93 -13.16
CA ARG A 113 14.10 -6.96 -13.42
C ARG A 113 13.98 -7.62 -14.78
N HIS A 114 12.78 -7.67 -15.33
CA HIS A 114 12.51 -8.41 -16.54
C HIS A 114 12.49 -7.50 -17.77
N LYS A 115 12.47 -8.06 -18.98
CA LYS A 115 12.21 -7.26 -20.19
C LYS A 115 10.72 -7.01 -20.35
N ASP A 116 9.90 -7.98 -19.98
CA ASP A 116 8.47 -7.84 -19.84
C ASP A 116 8.17 -7.30 -18.42
N TRP A 117 7.47 -6.17 -18.29
CA TRP A 117 7.14 -5.59 -16.98
C TRP A 117 6.00 -6.31 -16.28
N ALA A 118 5.17 -7.08 -17.01
CA ALA A 118 4.11 -7.85 -16.41
C ALA A 118 4.67 -8.92 -15.45
N GLU A 119 5.82 -9.51 -15.77
CA GLU A 119 6.50 -10.47 -14.88
C GLU A 119 6.85 -9.83 -13.52
N ASP A 120 7.31 -8.58 -13.51
CA ASP A 120 7.62 -7.87 -12.26
C ASP A 120 6.37 -7.51 -11.47
N VAL A 121 5.29 -7.11 -12.16
CA VAL A 121 3.99 -6.81 -11.52
C VAL A 121 3.39 -8.07 -10.90
N LEU A 122 3.42 -9.20 -11.60
CA LEU A 122 2.93 -10.47 -11.08
C LEU A 122 3.76 -10.91 -9.86
N ALA A 123 5.09 -10.84 -9.92
CA ALA A 123 5.94 -11.13 -8.77
C ALA A 123 5.60 -10.24 -7.56
N LEU A 124 5.23 -8.98 -7.80
CA LEU A 124 4.82 -8.04 -6.76
C LEU A 124 3.45 -8.38 -6.15
N MET A 125 2.46 -8.73 -6.97
CA MET A 125 1.13 -9.22 -6.54
C MET A 125 1.26 -10.50 -5.70
N HIS A 126 2.18 -11.40 -6.10
CA HIS A 126 2.49 -12.63 -5.37
C HIS A 126 3.38 -12.42 -4.13
N ARG A 127 3.84 -11.19 -3.84
CA ARG A 127 4.74 -10.84 -2.71
C ARG A 127 6.11 -11.53 -2.78
N GLU A 128 6.59 -11.83 -3.97
CA GLU A 128 7.85 -12.56 -4.18
C GLU A 128 9.09 -11.65 -4.15
N VAL A 129 8.88 -10.35 -4.30
CA VAL A 129 9.94 -9.35 -4.35
C VAL A 129 9.78 -8.30 -3.25
N PRO A 130 10.89 -7.88 -2.60
CA PRO A 130 10.87 -6.76 -1.68
C PRO A 130 10.88 -5.44 -2.44
N ASP A 131 10.46 -4.37 -1.76
CA ASP A 131 10.66 -3.02 -2.25
C ASP A 131 12.17 -2.66 -2.29
N PRO A 132 12.71 -2.19 -3.43
CA PRO A 132 14.15 -1.91 -3.57
C PRO A 132 14.65 -0.74 -2.71
N ARG A 133 13.77 0.19 -2.32
CA ARG A 133 14.09 1.41 -1.56
C ARG A 133 13.46 1.42 -0.17
N GLY A 134 12.79 0.35 0.24
CA GLY A 134 12.11 0.24 1.53
C GLY A 134 10.98 1.26 1.70
N TRP A 135 10.20 1.49 0.63
CA TRP A 135 9.01 2.35 0.67
C TRP A 135 7.82 1.66 1.35
N LEU A 136 6.78 2.44 1.67
CA LEU A 136 5.57 1.95 2.31
C LEU A 136 4.84 0.92 1.43
N ARG A 137 4.47 -0.20 2.05
CA ARG A 137 3.53 -1.18 1.50
C ARG A 137 2.22 -1.10 2.27
N ILE A 138 1.11 -0.87 1.59
CA ILE A 138 -0.25 -1.02 2.16
C ILE A 138 -0.77 -2.35 1.64
N ASP A 139 -0.86 -3.33 2.52
CA ASP A 139 -1.24 -4.69 2.17
C ASP A 139 -1.86 -5.35 3.40
N GLY A 140 -3.16 -5.12 3.58
CA GLY A 140 -3.92 -5.68 4.70
C GLY A 140 -3.87 -7.21 4.74
N ASP A 141 -3.73 -7.82 3.57
CA ASP A 141 -3.80 -9.27 3.40
C ASP A 141 -2.44 -9.97 3.43
N ARG A 142 -1.35 -9.25 3.70
CA ARG A 142 0.02 -9.80 3.63
C ARG A 142 0.19 -11.07 4.47
N ALA A 143 -0.43 -11.10 5.65
CA ALA A 143 -0.40 -12.20 6.60
C ALA A 143 -1.72 -13.00 6.63
N ASP A 144 -2.61 -12.76 5.67
CA ASP A 144 -3.89 -13.44 5.61
C ASP A 144 -3.69 -14.93 5.30
N HIS A 145 -4.42 -15.78 6.03
CA HIS A 145 -4.41 -17.23 5.88
C HIS A 145 -5.13 -17.72 4.61
N ALA A 146 -5.97 -16.88 3.99
CA ALA A 146 -6.49 -17.04 2.64
C ALA A 146 -5.38 -17.38 1.64
N ARG A 147 -4.18 -16.83 1.88
CA ARG A 147 -2.99 -17.06 1.07
C ARG A 147 -2.48 -18.51 1.06
N TYR A 148 -2.96 -19.36 1.97
CA TYR A 148 -2.70 -20.80 1.89
C TYR A 148 -3.48 -21.48 0.77
N ALA A 149 -4.68 -20.97 0.44
CA ALA A 149 -5.51 -21.46 -0.67
C ALA A 149 -5.24 -20.68 -1.96
N VAL A 150 -5.18 -19.34 -1.87
CA VAL A 150 -4.97 -18.42 -2.99
C VAL A 150 -3.67 -17.63 -2.76
N PRO A 151 -2.50 -18.09 -3.26
CA PRO A 151 -1.20 -17.51 -2.89
C PRO A 151 -1.05 -15.99 -3.12
N ALA A 152 -1.75 -15.46 -4.12
CA ALA A 152 -1.73 -14.04 -4.48
C ALA A 152 -2.89 -13.23 -3.88
N TYR A 153 -3.72 -13.82 -3.00
CA TYR A 153 -4.91 -13.17 -2.41
C TYR A 153 -4.65 -11.69 -2.03
N PRO A 154 -5.54 -10.76 -2.39
CA PRO A 154 -6.85 -10.97 -3.02
C PRO A 154 -6.82 -11.21 -4.54
N PHE A 155 -5.64 -11.30 -5.14
CA PHE A 155 -5.49 -11.46 -6.58
C PHE A 155 -5.56 -12.93 -7.05
N GLU A 156 -6.00 -13.11 -8.28
CA GLU A 156 -5.91 -14.31 -9.11
C GLU A 156 -5.54 -13.89 -10.54
N PRO A 157 -4.33 -13.31 -10.75
CA PRO A 157 -3.97 -12.76 -12.03
C PRO A 157 -3.65 -13.89 -13.05
N PRO A 158 -4.00 -13.71 -14.34
CA PRO A 158 -3.63 -14.66 -15.38
C PRO A 158 -2.12 -14.60 -15.68
N PRO A 159 -1.59 -15.53 -16.50
CA PRO A 159 -0.21 -15.46 -16.96
C PRO A 159 0.14 -14.13 -17.64
N ALA A 160 1.42 -13.72 -17.60
CA ALA A 160 1.89 -12.39 -18.01
C ALA A 160 1.35 -11.89 -19.36
N ALA A 161 1.34 -12.75 -20.39
CA ALA A 161 0.82 -12.37 -21.71
C ALA A 161 -0.68 -12.01 -21.67
N GLU A 162 -1.50 -12.84 -21.03
CA GLU A 162 -2.93 -12.59 -20.87
C GLU A 162 -3.23 -11.41 -19.93
N PHE A 163 -2.35 -11.20 -18.95
CA PHE A 163 -2.43 -10.06 -18.04
C PHE A 163 -2.26 -8.74 -18.80
N GLN A 164 -1.25 -8.66 -19.69
CA GLN A 164 -1.04 -7.48 -20.51
C GLN A 164 -2.16 -7.20 -21.49
N ASP A 165 -2.74 -8.24 -22.10
CA ASP A 165 -3.85 -8.09 -23.06
C ASP A 165 -5.10 -7.44 -22.43
N ARG A 166 -5.20 -7.46 -21.10
CA ARG A 166 -6.31 -6.93 -20.30
C ARG A 166 -5.97 -5.59 -19.62
N LEU A 167 -4.83 -5.01 -19.96
CA LEU A 167 -4.39 -3.73 -19.44
C LEU A 167 -4.32 -2.67 -20.55
N HIS A 168 -4.66 -1.44 -20.19
CA HIS A 168 -4.69 -0.31 -21.10
C HIS A 168 -3.78 0.80 -20.60
N GLU A 169 -2.96 1.33 -21.49
CA GLU A 169 -2.05 2.44 -21.18
C GLU A 169 -2.87 3.70 -20.86
N LEU A 170 -2.41 4.45 -19.86
CA LEU A 170 -2.98 5.73 -19.43
C LEU A 170 -2.01 6.86 -19.72
N GLU A 171 -2.57 8.01 -20.09
CA GLU A 171 -1.84 9.27 -20.01
C GLU A 171 -1.63 9.66 -18.54
N PRO A 172 -0.57 10.42 -18.21
CA PRO A 172 -0.28 10.82 -16.84
C PRO A 172 -1.46 11.49 -16.12
N ALA A 173 -2.26 12.30 -16.83
CA ALA A 173 -3.45 12.93 -16.25
C ALA A 173 -4.52 11.89 -15.86
N GLY A 174 -4.76 10.89 -16.72
CA GLY A 174 -5.66 9.78 -16.44
C GLY A 174 -5.19 8.97 -15.23
N ALA A 175 -3.90 8.63 -15.17
CA ALA A 175 -3.29 7.91 -14.05
C ALA A 175 -3.46 8.63 -12.71
N VAL A 176 -3.30 9.95 -12.66
CA VAL A 176 -3.56 10.75 -11.45
C VAL A 176 -5.01 10.61 -10.98
N THR A 177 -5.98 10.70 -11.89
CA THR A 177 -7.39 10.57 -11.50
C THR A 177 -7.76 9.13 -11.13
N ALA A 178 -7.16 8.13 -11.79
CA ALA A 178 -7.33 6.71 -11.47
C ALA A 178 -6.79 6.39 -10.06
N LEU A 179 -5.65 6.94 -9.68
CA LEU A 179 -5.13 6.78 -8.32
C LEU A 179 -5.97 7.55 -7.30
N ALA A 180 -6.39 8.78 -7.62
CA ALA A 180 -7.16 9.60 -6.70
C ALA A 180 -8.55 9.01 -6.39
N VAL A 181 -9.20 8.37 -7.37
CA VAL A 181 -10.53 7.77 -7.18
C VAL A 181 -10.48 6.54 -6.26
N MET A 182 -9.31 5.91 -6.07
CA MET A 182 -9.14 4.81 -5.10
C MET A 182 -9.30 5.23 -3.63
N ALA A 183 -9.33 6.54 -3.34
CA ALA A 183 -9.72 7.06 -2.03
C ALA A 183 -11.23 6.92 -1.75
N GLU A 184 -12.03 6.52 -2.74
CA GLU A 184 -13.41 6.09 -2.56
C GLU A 184 -13.45 4.71 -1.92
N GLU A 185 -14.35 4.52 -0.95
CA GLU A 185 -14.77 3.19 -0.53
C GLU A 185 -15.94 2.76 -1.40
N TRP A 186 -15.94 1.49 -1.79
CA TRP A 186 -17.02 0.90 -2.57
C TRP A 186 -18.31 0.89 -1.73
N ASN A 187 -19.45 1.32 -2.31
CA ASN A 187 -20.77 1.40 -1.68
C ASN A 187 -20.96 2.46 -0.58
N GLU A 188 -19.99 3.33 -0.30
CA GLU A 188 -20.17 4.40 0.72
C GLU A 188 -20.88 5.66 0.20
N GLY A 189 -21.06 5.79 -1.12
CA GLY A 189 -21.77 6.93 -1.70
C GLY A 189 -21.08 8.29 -1.49
N ARG A 190 -19.78 8.31 -1.17
CA ARG A 190 -18.98 9.52 -0.95
C ARG A 190 -17.92 9.70 -2.06
N PRO A 191 -18.31 10.00 -3.31
CA PRO A 191 -17.37 10.06 -4.43
C PRO A 191 -16.43 11.27 -4.32
N VAL A 192 -15.17 11.11 -4.74
CA VAL A 192 -14.09 12.10 -4.66
C VAL A 192 -14.46 13.41 -5.34
N ARG A 193 -15.20 13.37 -6.46
CA ARG A 193 -15.68 14.58 -7.16
C ARG A 193 -16.48 15.55 -6.28
N ASN A 194 -17.11 15.04 -5.23
CA ASN A 194 -17.95 15.81 -4.30
C ASN A 194 -17.25 16.14 -2.97
N ARG A 195 -16.02 15.65 -2.75
CA ARG A 195 -15.30 15.84 -1.49
C ARG A 195 -14.63 17.22 -1.44
N PRO A 196 -14.68 17.95 -0.31
CA PRO A 196 -13.98 19.22 -0.18
C PRO A 196 -12.46 19.08 -0.28
N GLU A 197 -11.92 17.91 0.06
CA GLU A 197 -10.49 17.57 -0.03
C GLU A 197 -10.03 17.09 -1.43
N ARG A 198 -10.90 17.10 -2.46
CA ARG A 198 -10.61 16.58 -3.81
C ARG A 198 -9.26 17.02 -4.38
N ASP A 199 -8.98 18.32 -4.34
CA ASP A 199 -7.76 18.87 -4.95
C ASP A 199 -6.50 18.42 -4.20
N ALA A 200 -6.61 18.18 -2.88
CA ALA A 200 -5.52 17.62 -2.09
C ALA A 200 -5.27 16.14 -2.44
N LEU A 201 -6.33 15.35 -2.63
CA LEU A 201 -6.22 13.95 -3.06
C LEU A 201 -5.57 13.84 -4.46
N LEU A 202 -5.95 14.71 -5.40
CA LEU A 202 -5.33 14.79 -6.72
C LEU A 202 -3.85 15.22 -6.65
N ALA A 203 -3.50 16.12 -5.73
CA ALA A 203 -2.12 16.53 -5.50
C ALA A 203 -1.29 15.38 -4.91
N ASP A 204 -1.82 14.65 -3.93
CA ASP A 204 -1.17 13.48 -3.33
C ASP A 204 -1.00 12.36 -4.35
N ALA A 205 -2.01 12.07 -5.17
CA ALA A 205 -1.91 11.10 -6.26
C ALA A 205 -0.83 11.48 -7.28
N ARG A 206 -0.79 12.74 -7.74
CA ARG A 206 0.26 13.22 -8.65
C ARG A 206 1.64 13.08 -8.05
N PHE A 207 1.77 13.54 -6.80
CA PHE A 207 3.00 13.40 -6.06
C PHE A 207 3.41 11.91 -6.09
N LEU A 208 2.59 10.99 -5.58
CA LEU A 208 2.94 9.56 -5.54
C LEU A 208 3.42 8.98 -6.88
N LEU A 209 2.81 9.37 -7.99
CA LEU A 209 3.22 8.91 -9.32
C LEU A 209 4.53 9.53 -9.80
N ASP A 210 4.86 10.77 -9.42
CA ASP A 210 6.14 11.43 -9.73
C ASP A 210 7.34 10.64 -9.16
N ARG A 211 7.13 9.79 -8.15
CA ARG A 211 8.16 8.88 -7.62
C ARG A 211 8.78 7.99 -8.69
N TYR A 212 8.00 7.57 -9.69
CA TYR A 212 8.45 6.68 -10.76
C TYR A 212 9.21 7.42 -11.87
N GLY A 213 9.30 8.75 -11.76
CA GLY A 213 10.04 9.60 -12.70
C GLY A 213 9.19 10.06 -13.89
N PRO A 214 9.71 11.04 -14.66
CA PRO A 214 8.97 11.69 -15.74
C PRO A 214 8.70 10.79 -16.95
N ASP A 215 9.51 9.74 -17.12
CA ASP A 215 9.39 8.77 -18.23
C ASP A 215 8.57 7.53 -17.84
N ALA A 216 7.99 7.52 -16.63
CA ALA A 216 7.13 6.45 -16.18
C ALA A 216 5.90 6.32 -17.07
N ARG A 217 5.51 5.08 -17.32
CA ARG A 217 4.30 4.72 -18.05
C ARG A 217 3.28 4.13 -17.09
N PHE A 218 2.01 4.26 -17.45
CA PHE A 218 0.91 3.88 -16.57
C PHE A 218 -0.06 2.95 -17.28
N TRP A 219 -0.58 1.96 -16.57
CA TRP A 219 -1.59 1.03 -17.08
C TRP A 219 -2.71 0.82 -16.08
N THR A 220 -3.90 0.52 -16.57
CA THR A 220 -5.06 0.18 -15.75
C THR A 220 -5.81 -1.00 -16.34
N ASN A 221 -6.55 -1.72 -15.50
CA ASN A 221 -7.51 -2.73 -15.95
C ASN A 221 -8.87 -2.13 -16.35
N ALA A 222 -9.05 -0.81 -16.25
CA ALA A 222 -10.28 -0.14 -16.66
C ALA A 222 -10.48 -0.17 -18.18
N GLN A 223 -11.56 -0.80 -18.63
CA GLN A 223 -11.86 -1.01 -20.05
C GLN A 223 -12.04 0.29 -20.81
N ASP A 224 -12.58 1.33 -20.16
CA ASP A 224 -12.82 2.63 -20.79
C ASP A 224 -11.51 3.34 -21.18
N ALA A 225 -10.38 3.00 -20.54
CA ALA A 225 -9.06 3.54 -20.90
C ALA A 225 -8.59 3.08 -22.30
N ALA A 226 -9.14 1.99 -22.84
CA ALA A 226 -8.86 1.55 -24.20
C ALA A 226 -9.29 2.58 -25.25
N ALA A 227 -10.37 3.32 -24.97
CA ALA A 227 -10.92 4.34 -25.85
C ALA A 227 -10.46 5.76 -25.46
N ASP A 228 -10.21 6.00 -24.18
CA ASP A 228 -9.81 7.29 -23.63
C ASP A 228 -8.70 7.14 -22.56
N PRO A 229 -7.42 7.11 -22.96
CA PRO A 229 -6.28 7.02 -22.04
C PRO A 229 -6.17 8.19 -21.04
N ALA A 230 -6.85 9.31 -21.31
CA ALA A 230 -6.86 10.50 -20.47
C ALA A 230 -8.14 10.63 -19.61
N ARG A 231 -8.93 9.55 -19.54
CA ARG A 231 -10.22 9.53 -18.84
C ARG A 231 -10.09 10.11 -17.43
N ASP A 232 -11.05 10.97 -17.09
CA ASP A 232 -11.21 11.48 -15.74
C ASP A 232 -12.01 10.48 -14.88
N PHE A 233 -11.28 9.62 -14.17
CA PHE A 233 -11.88 8.61 -13.28
C PHE A 233 -12.57 9.23 -12.07
N VAL A 234 -12.16 10.41 -11.62
CA VAL A 234 -12.81 11.12 -10.52
C VAL A 234 -14.21 11.58 -10.94
N GLN A 235 -14.38 12.01 -12.19
CA GLN A 235 -15.71 12.35 -12.71
C GLN A 235 -16.60 11.13 -12.89
N ALA A 236 -16.05 9.99 -13.29
CA ALA A 236 -16.80 8.73 -13.40
C ALA A 236 -17.23 8.21 -12.01
N GLY A 237 -16.31 8.21 -11.05
CA GLY A 237 -16.43 7.54 -9.75
C GLY A 237 -15.98 6.07 -9.84
N LEU A 238 -15.68 5.49 -8.67
CA LEU A 238 -15.13 4.14 -8.56
C LEU A 238 -16.13 3.08 -9.07
N GLU A 239 -17.37 3.10 -8.57
CA GLU A 239 -18.48 2.22 -9.01
C GLU A 239 -18.86 2.37 -10.49
N GLY A 240 -18.48 3.49 -11.13
CA GLY A 240 -18.78 3.77 -12.53
C GLY A 240 -17.77 3.17 -13.51
N THR A 241 -16.74 2.48 -13.03
CA THR A 241 -15.60 2.05 -13.85
C THR A 241 -15.67 0.56 -14.13
N ARG A 242 -15.87 0.19 -15.40
CA ARG A 242 -15.82 -1.21 -15.84
C ARG A 242 -14.38 -1.66 -16.00
N VAL A 243 -14.07 -2.85 -15.49
CA VAL A 243 -12.70 -3.38 -15.48
C VAL A 243 -12.59 -4.78 -16.06
N TYR A 244 -11.38 -5.18 -16.43
CA TYR A 244 -11.02 -6.59 -16.52
C TYR A 244 -10.60 -7.08 -15.13
N GLY A 245 -11.28 -8.12 -14.64
CA GLY A 245 -11.07 -8.61 -13.29
C GLY A 245 -9.81 -9.47 -13.14
N PHE A 246 -9.08 -9.24 -12.05
CA PHE A 246 -7.95 -10.02 -11.55
C PHE A 246 -8.08 -10.37 -10.06
N ILE A 247 -9.17 -10.04 -9.38
CA ILE A 247 -9.47 -10.55 -8.05
C ILE A 247 -9.91 -12.00 -8.10
N THR A 248 -9.67 -12.73 -7.00
CA THR A 248 -10.18 -14.09 -6.86
C THR A 248 -11.70 -14.10 -6.69
N GLY A 249 -12.34 -15.14 -7.24
CA GLY A 249 -13.75 -15.44 -6.99
C GLY A 249 -14.00 -16.29 -5.74
N GLU A 250 -12.96 -16.64 -4.98
CA GLU A 250 -13.11 -17.48 -3.78
C GLU A 250 -13.63 -16.67 -2.58
N TYR A 251 -14.79 -17.07 -2.05
CA TYR A 251 -15.29 -16.56 -0.78
C TYR A 251 -14.39 -17.02 0.37
N THR A 252 -13.56 -16.10 0.89
CA THR A 252 -12.55 -16.41 1.89
C THR A 252 -12.66 -15.46 3.07
N ASN A 253 -12.49 -15.98 4.29
CA ASN A 253 -12.54 -15.20 5.55
C ASN A 253 -13.83 -14.42 5.80
N GLY A 254 -14.92 -14.83 5.17
CA GLY A 254 -16.20 -14.14 5.30
C GLY A 254 -16.33 -12.92 4.38
N LEU A 255 -15.36 -12.67 3.50
CA LEU A 255 -15.35 -11.55 2.56
C LEU A 255 -15.68 -12.05 1.14
N ASP A 256 -16.61 -11.35 0.50
CA ASP A 256 -16.90 -11.49 -0.92
C ASP A 256 -16.31 -10.30 -1.69
N LEU A 257 -15.40 -10.56 -2.63
CA LEU A 257 -14.78 -9.53 -3.46
C LEU A 257 -15.61 -9.37 -4.73
N PHE A 258 -16.13 -8.17 -4.96
CA PHE A 258 -17.13 -7.95 -6.04
C PHE A 258 -16.68 -6.96 -7.12
N ASP A 259 -15.68 -6.12 -6.86
CA ASP A 259 -15.19 -5.15 -7.82
C ASP A 259 -13.75 -4.74 -7.53
N GLU A 260 -13.11 -4.10 -8.50
CA GLU A 260 -11.73 -3.65 -8.38
C GLU A 260 -11.40 -2.49 -9.30
N LEU A 261 -10.34 -1.76 -8.97
CA LEU A 261 -9.69 -0.84 -9.89
C LEU A 261 -8.19 -0.89 -9.67
N GLY A 262 -7.44 -1.13 -10.74
CA GLY A 262 -5.99 -1.21 -10.74
C GLY A 262 -5.32 -0.06 -11.47
N LEU A 263 -4.18 0.35 -10.94
CA LEU A 263 -3.22 1.22 -11.59
C LEU A 263 -1.81 0.65 -11.39
N ILE A 264 -1.07 0.58 -12.49
CA ILE A 264 0.31 0.13 -12.55
C ILE A 264 1.16 1.29 -13.04
N ALA A 265 2.26 1.57 -12.36
CA ALA A 265 3.30 2.49 -12.81
C ALA A 265 4.56 1.67 -13.15
N VAL A 266 5.18 1.90 -14.31
CA VAL A 266 6.44 1.24 -14.70
C VAL A 266 7.46 2.30 -15.08
N SER A 267 8.61 2.24 -14.43
CA SER A 267 9.83 2.96 -14.82
C SER A 267 10.90 1.96 -15.25
N ASP A 268 12.08 2.46 -15.60
CA ASP A 268 13.22 1.61 -15.94
C ASP A 268 13.75 0.80 -14.75
N GLU A 269 13.48 1.24 -13.51
CA GLU A 269 14.07 0.67 -12.28
C GLU A 269 13.03 0.06 -11.33
N GLU A 270 11.77 0.49 -11.41
CA GLU A 270 10.72 0.12 -10.45
C GLU A 270 9.36 -0.12 -11.14
N VAL A 271 8.56 -0.98 -10.52
CA VAL A 271 7.13 -1.13 -10.81
C VAL A 271 6.32 -0.80 -9.57
N GLY A 272 5.24 -0.06 -9.74
CA GLY A 272 4.25 0.26 -8.72
C GLY A 272 2.93 -0.39 -9.02
N VAL A 273 2.30 -0.99 -8.01
CA VAL A 273 0.96 -1.56 -8.11
C VAL A 273 0.08 -0.90 -7.05
N PHE A 274 -0.99 -0.28 -7.52
CA PHE A 274 -2.03 0.36 -6.74
C PHE A 274 -3.34 -0.32 -7.11
N TRP A 275 -4.06 -0.85 -6.13
CA TRP A 275 -5.28 -1.60 -6.38
C TRP A 275 -6.31 -1.31 -5.31
N SER A 276 -7.54 -0.99 -5.71
CA SER A 276 -8.68 -0.87 -4.81
C SER A 276 -9.61 -2.05 -4.99
N PHE A 277 -10.22 -2.53 -3.90
CA PHE A 277 -11.10 -3.69 -3.87
C PHE A 277 -12.44 -3.36 -3.26
N GLY A 278 -13.52 -3.76 -3.94
CA GLY A 278 -14.85 -3.83 -3.38
C GLY A 278 -14.99 -5.13 -2.61
N ALA A 279 -15.26 -5.04 -1.31
CA ALA A 279 -15.49 -6.20 -0.44
C ALA A 279 -16.73 -6.02 0.44
N TYR A 280 -17.47 -7.11 0.68
CA TYR A 280 -18.64 -7.17 1.56
C TYR A 280 -18.62 -8.39 2.48
#